data_AF-A0A1L0AYT2-F1
#
_entry.id   AF-A0A1L0AYT2-F1
#
_cell.length_a   1.000
_cell.length_b   1.000
_cell.length_c   1.000
_cell.angle_alpha   90.00
_cell.angle_beta   90.00
_cell.angle_gamma   90.00
#
_symmetry.space_group_name_H-M   'P 1'
#
loop_
_entity.id
_entity.type
_entity.pdbx_description
1 polymer ?
#
loop_
_entity_poly.entity_id
_entity_poly.type
_entity_poly.pdbx_seq_one_letter_code
_entity_poly.pdbx_strand_id
1 'polypeptide(L)'
;MSSIIKKTRVPQHTIPFKIGTVLSSNPITKTITVSIEKQHTFKQIGKTIIKPISMIAHDENLKAKVGDIVRIGNFKKVIDPKNYKKKYTLMEILDTKAERNAELLNKQKEKIAKFEEEQMEIINQSRLKRNKELETSNFRDVALFKDVYLLNNTKDVPVDTLKQIAERHEVSFNNDTQKSLLVKLLDFERYSSIVSKLENAQRHLTILNAINNIHNNKLEKLIDYDSFILKSFDEQKEILHDLTKSMSLDQLKIELE
;
A
#
# COMPACT_ATOMS: atom_id res chain seq x y z
N MET A 1 -74.06 -9.48 -45.74
CA MET A 1 -72.84 -9.07 -46.50
C MET A 1 -71.73 -8.80 -45.51
N SER A 2 -70.77 -9.71 -45.37
CA SER A 2 -69.59 -9.50 -44.50
C SER A 2 -68.34 -9.66 -45.36
N SER A 3 -67.69 -8.53 -45.67
CA SER A 3 -66.46 -8.46 -46.45
C SER A 3 -65.31 -9.12 -45.71
N ILE A 4 -64.80 -10.23 -46.26
CA ILE A 4 -63.60 -10.92 -45.79
C ILE A 4 -62.40 -10.04 -46.18
N ILE A 5 -61.88 -9.26 -45.22
CA ILE A 5 -60.63 -8.52 -45.37
C ILE A 5 -59.49 -9.55 -45.32
N LYS A 6 -58.98 -9.95 -46.48
CA LYS A 6 -57.74 -10.74 -46.58
C LYS A 6 -56.58 -9.87 -46.09
N LYS A 7 -56.13 -10.09 -44.85
CA LYS A 7 -54.86 -9.54 -44.35
C LYS A 7 -53.73 -10.09 -45.24
N THR A 8 -53.22 -9.26 -46.13
CA THR A 8 -51.98 -9.55 -46.87
C THR A 8 -50.84 -9.58 -45.86
N ARG A 9 -50.27 -10.77 -45.62
CA ARG A 9 -49.04 -10.91 -44.85
C ARG A 9 -47.91 -10.29 -45.67
N VAL A 10 -47.49 -9.09 -45.31
CA VAL A 10 -46.26 -8.51 -45.85
C VAL A 10 -45.12 -9.44 -45.43
N PRO A 11 -44.31 -9.98 -46.37
CA PRO A 11 -43.17 -10.79 -46.01
C PRO A 11 -42.17 -9.91 -45.24
N GLN A 12 -41.97 -10.22 -43.96
CA GLN A 12 -40.87 -9.63 -43.21
C GLN A 12 -39.57 -10.18 -43.79
N HIS A 13 -38.91 -9.42 -44.65
CA HIS A 13 -37.55 -9.74 -45.06
C HIS A 13 -36.64 -9.65 -43.84
N THR A 14 -36.31 -10.79 -43.24
CA THR A 14 -35.34 -10.86 -42.14
C THR A 14 -33.97 -10.51 -42.69
N ILE A 15 -33.43 -9.37 -42.27
CA ILE A 15 -32.06 -8.97 -42.61
C ILE A 15 -31.11 -10.01 -42.01
N PRO A 16 -30.17 -10.59 -42.78
CA PRO A 16 -29.21 -11.53 -42.25
C PRO A 16 -28.35 -10.84 -41.19
N PHE A 17 -28.39 -11.38 -39.97
CA PHE A 17 -27.69 -10.84 -38.82
C PHE A 17 -26.66 -11.84 -38.26
N LYS A 18 -25.71 -11.32 -37.50
CA LYS A 18 -24.71 -12.08 -36.74
C LYS A 18 -24.60 -11.51 -35.34
N ILE A 19 -24.28 -12.37 -34.39
CA ILE A 19 -24.08 -12.00 -32.98
C ILE A 19 -22.60 -12.14 -32.67
N GLY A 20 -22.04 -11.17 -31.95
CA GLY A 20 -20.63 -11.19 -31.58
C GLY A 20 -20.31 -10.21 -30.46
N THR A 21 -19.04 -10.20 -30.05
CA THR A 21 -18.52 -9.32 -29.00
C THR A 21 -17.75 -8.16 -29.60
N VAL A 22 -17.91 -6.96 -29.06
CA VAL A 22 -17.16 -5.78 -29.52
C VAL A 22 -15.74 -5.86 -28.98
N LEU A 23 -14.76 -5.92 -29.89
CA LEU A 23 -13.33 -5.96 -29.57
C LEU A 23 -12.74 -4.55 -29.47
N SER A 24 -13.14 -3.67 -30.38
CA SER A 24 -12.65 -2.29 -30.43
C SER A 24 -13.73 -1.37 -30.97
N SER A 25 -13.73 -0.13 -30.47
CA SER A 25 -14.60 0.94 -30.94
C SER A 25 -13.74 2.12 -31.34
N ASN A 26 -13.95 2.66 -32.54
CA ASN A 26 -13.31 3.86 -33.05
C ASN A 26 -14.36 4.98 -33.19
N PRO A 27 -14.42 5.92 -32.22
CA PRO A 27 -15.39 7.01 -32.23
C PRO A 27 -15.28 7.93 -33.44
N ILE A 28 -14.06 8.19 -33.92
CA ILE A 28 -13.78 9.13 -35.01
C ILE A 28 -14.42 8.64 -36.32
N THR A 29 -14.29 7.35 -36.61
CA THR A 29 -14.80 6.76 -37.85
C THR A 29 -16.17 6.10 -37.69
N LYS A 30 -16.80 6.23 -36.50
CA LYS A 30 -18.09 5.60 -36.17
C LYS A 30 -18.09 4.10 -36.52
N THR A 31 -17.03 3.42 -36.15
CA THR A 31 -16.75 2.05 -36.60
C THR A 31 -16.40 1.17 -35.41
N ILE A 32 -16.99 -0.01 -35.37
CA ILE A 32 -16.72 -1.02 -34.33
C ILE A 32 -16.19 -2.29 -34.98
N THR A 33 -15.26 -2.96 -34.31
CA THR A 33 -14.78 -4.29 -34.69
C THR A 33 -15.44 -5.32 -33.80
N VAL A 34 -16.15 -6.26 -34.40
CA VAL A 34 -16.94 -7.29 -33.70
C VAL A 34 -16.34 -8.67 -33.99
N SER A 35 -16.05 -9.44 -32.95
CA SER A 35 -15.66 -10.85 -33.06
C SER A 35 -16.89 -11.72 -33.14
N ILE A 36 -17.00 -12.53 -34.19
CA ILE A 36 -18.09 -13.48 -34.38
C ILE A 36 -17.50 -14.88 -34.42
N GLU A 37 -18.13 -15.80 -33.69
CA GLU A 37 -17.79 -17.21 -33.73
C GLU A 37 -18.42 -17.86 -34.97
N LYS A 38 -17.59 -18.43 -35.83
CA LYS A 38 -18.03 -19.19 -37.00
C LYS A 38 -17.66 -20.65 -36.83
N GLN A 39 -18.66 -21.52 -36.91
CA GLN A 39 -18.43 -22.96 -36.98
C GLN A 39 -17.88 -23.34 -38.35
N HIS A 40 -16.77 -24.07 -38.36
CA HIS A 40 -16.13 -24.61 -39.56
C HIS A 40 -15.98 -26.12 -39.42
N THR A 41 -16.69 -26.87 -40.27
CA THR A 41 -16.62 -28.34 -40.28
C THR A 41 -15.57 -28.80 -41.28
N PHE A 42 -14.54 -29.48 -40.78
CA PHE A 42 -13.51 -30.10 -41.60
C PHE A 42 -13.97 -31.48 -42.05
N LYS A 43 -14.49 -31.59 -43.28
CA LYS A 43 -15.07 -32.83 -43.83
C LYS A 43 -14.10 -34.01 -43.81
N GLN A 44 -12.81 -33.77 -44.05
CA GLN A 44 -11.76 -34.80 -44.07
C GLN A 44 -11.54 -35.44 -42.70
N ILE A 45 -11.72 -34.68 -41.62
CA ILE A 45 -11.44 -35.11 -40.24
C ILE A 45 -12.75 -35.46 -39.50
N GLY A 46 -13.91 -35.08 -40.06
CA GLY A 46 -15.21 -35.26 -39.41
C GLY A 46 -15.43 -34.39 -38.17
N LYS A 47 -14.59 -33.35 -37.95
CA LYS A 47 -14.64 -32.49 -36.76
C LYS A 47 -15.12 -31.08 -37.10
N THR A 48 -15.94 -30.51 -36.20
CA THR A 48 -16.38 -29.10 -36.25
C THR A 48 -15.56 -28.27 -35.27
N ILE A 49 -14.94 -27.21 -35.76
CA ILE A 49 -14.12 -26.28 -34.98
C ILE A 49 -14.79 -24.90 -35.01
N ILE A 50 -14.88 -24.25 -33.85
CA ILE A 50 -15.33 -22.86 -33.75
C ILE A 50 -14.12 -21.95 -33.94
N LYS A 51 -14.16 -21.06 -34.93
CA LYS A 51 -13.11 -20.06 -35.17
C LYS A 51 -13.67 -18.65 -35.05
N PRO A 52 -13.02 -17.74 -34.31
CA PRO A 52 -13.42 -16.34 -34.27
C PRO A 52 -13.04 -15.64 -35.58
N ILE A 53 -13.92 -14.77 -36.07
CA ILE A 53 -13.69 -13.91 -37.24
C ILE A 53 -14.07 -12.50 -36.85
N SER A 54 -13.15 -11.55 -37.07
CA SER A 54 -13.41 -10.13 -36.88
C SER A 54 -14.17 -9.55 -38.07
N MET A 55 -15.20 -8.74 -37.78
CA MET A 55 -16.00 -8.02 -38.76
C MET A 55 -16.10 -6.55 -38.38
N ILE A 56 -16.13 -5.70 -39.38
CA ILE A 56 -16.23 -4.25 -39.20
C ILE A 56 -17.68 -3.83 -39.39
N ALA A 57 -18.25 -3.20 -38.37
CA ALA A 57 -19.61 -2.68 -38.39
C ALA A 57 -19.66 -1.15 -38.16
N HIS A 58 -20.67 -0.51 -38.73
CA HIS A 58 -20.98 0.90 -38.49
C HIS A 58 -21.83 1.07 -37.23
N ASP A 59 -21.45 2.02 -36.39
CA ASP A 59 -22.27 2.48 -35.27
C ASP A 59 -22.49 3.99 -35.40
N GLU A 60 -23.67 4.41 -35.84
CA GLU A 60 -24.01 5.81 -36.09
C GLU A 60 -24.02 6.66 -34.81
N ASN A 61 -24.45 6.04 -33.70
CA ASN A 61 -24.74 6.70 -32.42
C ASN A 61 -23.66 6.45 -31.36
N LEU A 62 -22.59 5.73 -31.69
CA LEU A 62 -21.49 5.40 -30.78
C LEU A 62 -21.96 4.75 -29.47
N LYS A 63 -23.00 3.91 -29.56
CA LYS A 63 -23.62 3.27 -28.40
C LYS A 63 -22.84 2.05 -27.91
N ALA A 64 -22.18 1.34 -28.81
CA ALA A 64 -21.49 0.10 -28.47
C ALA A 64 -20.12 0.37 -27.82
N LYS A 65 -19.90 -0.22 -26.64
CA LYS A 65 -18.62 -0.17 -25.93
C LYS A 65 -17.87 -1.48 -26.08
N VAL A 66 -16.57 -1.45 -25.78
CA VAL A 66 -15.69 -2.63 -25.84
C VAL A 66 -16.14 -3.64 -24.79
N GLY A 67 -16.40 -4.88 -25.21
CA GLY A 67 -16.89 -5.97 -24.36
C GLY A 67 -18.39 -6.23 -24.44
N ASP A 68 -19.18 -5.35 -25.06
CA ASP A 68 -20.61 -5.58 -25.24
C ASP A 68 -20.90 -6.71 -26.24
N ILE A 69 -22.01 -7.42 -26.01
CA ILE A 69 -22.54 -8.41 -26.97
C ILE A 69 -23.51 -7.69 -27.88
N VAL A 70 -23.26 -7.74 -29.18
CA VAL A 70 -24.01 -6.98 -30.18
C VAL A 70 -24.53 -7.86 -31.30
N ARG A 71 -25.68 -7.46 -31.84
CA ARG A 71 -26.25 -7.98 -33.09
C ARG A 71 -25.91 -7.03 -34.22
N ILE A 72 -25.22 -7.52 -35.25
CA ILE A 72 -24.88 -6.76 -36.44
C ILE A 72 -25.62 -7.30 -37.68
N GLY A 73 -26.16 -6.42 -38.50
CA GLY A 73 -26.90 -6.75 -39.72
C GLY A 73 -26.12 -6.42 -40.98
N ASN A 74 -26.21 -7.25 -42.02
CA ASN A 74 -25.66 -6.93 -43.33
C ASN A 74 -26.69 -6.14 -44.15
N PHE A 75 -26.49 -4.83 -44.24
CA PHE A 75 -27.27 -3.98 -45.11
C PHE A 75 -26.62 -4.00 -46.49
N LYS A 76 -27.36 -4.44 -47.52
CA LYS A 76 -26.85 -4.59 -48.90
C LYS A 76 -26.30 -3.27 -49.50
N LYS A 77 -26.59 -2.12 -48.89
CA LYS A 77 -26.05 -0.83 -49.30
C LYS A 77 -24.69 -0.66 -48.62
N VAL A 78 -23.62 -0.56 -49.41
CA VAL A 78 -22.29 -0.20 -48.93
C VAL A 78 -22.41 1.10 -48.15
N ILE A 79 -22.16 1.05 -46.85
CA ILE A 79 -22.36 2.18 -45.93
C ILE A 79 -21.32 3.26 -46.18
N ASP A 80 -20.10 2.85 -46.53
CA ASP A 80 -18.99 3.74 -46.86
C ASP A 80 -18.30 3.29 -48.14
N PRO A 81 -18.45 4.03 -49.26
CA PRO A 81 -17.80 3.72 -50.53
C PRO A 81 -16.26 3.66 -50.43
N LYS A 82 -15.66 4.36 -49.46
CA LYS A 82 -14.20 4.38 -49.25
C LYS A 82 -13.72 3.18 -48.44
N ASN A 83 -14.60 2.49 -47.72
CA ASN A 83 -14.25 1.36 -46.86
C ASN A 83 -15.13 0.13 -47.13
N TYR A 84 -14.76 -0.61 -48.17
CA TYR A 84 -15.46 -1.82 -48.62
C TYR A 84 -15.55 -2.95 -47.57
N LYS A 85 -14.75 -2.90 -46.50
CA LYS A 85 -14.78 -3.88 -45.41
C LYS A 85 -15.93 -3.61 -44.41
N LYS A 86 -16.46 -2.38 -44.38
CA LYS A 86 -17.55 -1.94 -43.51
C LYS A 86 -18.91 -2.25 -44.14
N LYS A 87 -19.30 -3.52 -44.10
CA LYS A 87 -20.56 -4.04 -44.69
C LYS A 87 -21.68 -4.28 -43.68
N TYR A 88 -21.37 -4.18 -42.39
CA TYR A 88 -22.33 -4.46 -41.34
C TYR A 88 -22.71 -3.16 -40.61
N THR A 89 -23.91 -3.12 -40.04
CA THR A 89 -24.36 -2.04 -39.14
C THR A 89 -24.77 -2.65 -37.81
N LEU A 90 -24.50 -1.94 -36.72
CA LEU A 90 -25.03 -2.26 -35.41
C LEU A 90 -26.57 -2.20 -35.45
N MET A 91 -27.23 -3.30 -35.10
CA MET A 91 -28.69 -3.34 -34.98
C MET A 91 -29.12 -3.14 -33.53
N GLU A 92 -28.52 -3.92 -32.63
CA GLU A 92 -28.97 -4.03 -31.24
C GLU A 92 -27.79 -4.41 -30.34
N ILE A 93 -27.79 -3.90 -29.12
CA ILE A 93 -26.89 -4.33 -28.05
C ILE A 93 -27.67 -5.32 -27.19
N LEU A 94 -27.22 -6.57 -27.13
CA LEU A 94 -27.88 -7.66 -26.42
C LEU A 94 -27.48 -7.70 -24.94
N ASP A 95 -26.21 -7.40 -24.62
CA ASP A 95 -25.70 -7.41 -23.26
C ASP A 95 -24.66 -6.31 -23.05
N THR A 96 -24.90 -5.45 -22.07
CA THR A 96 -24.06 -4.30 -21.69
C THR A 96 -23.02 -4.69 -20.63
N LYS A 97 -22.16 -5.65 -20.96
CA LYS A 97 -21.09 -6.08 -20.05
C LYS A 97 -20.11 -4.96 -19.74
N ALA A 98 -19.83 -4.09 -20.70
CA ALA A 98 -18.89 -3.00 -20.52
C ALA A 98 -19.35 -2.02 -19.44
N GLU A 99 -20.64 -1.70 -19.41
CA GLU A 99 -21.21 -0.74 -18.47
C GLU A 99 -21.20 -1.27 -17.05
N ARG A 100 -21.60 -2.53 -16.86
CA ARG A 100 -21.54 -3.20 -15.54
C ARG A 100 -20.11 -3.23 -15.01
N ASN A 101 -19.14 -3.54 -15.86
CA ASN A 101 -17.73 -3.58 -15.47
C ASN A 101 -17.21 -2.17 -15.09
N ALA A 102 -17.60 -1.14 -15.82
CA ALA A 102 -17.25 0.24 -15.50
C ALA A 102 -17.83 0.69 -14.15
N GLU A 103 -19.09 0.34 -13.88
CA GLU A 103 -19.74 0.63 -12.59
C GLU A 103 -19.04 -0.09 -11.43
N LEU A 104 -18.68 -1.36 -11.61
CA LEU A 104 -17.94 -2.14 -10.61
C LEU A 104 -16.57 -1.51 -10.31
N LEU A 105 -15.86 -1.07 -11.35
CA LEU A 105 -14.57 -0.40 -11.18
C LEU A 105 -14.70 0.90 -10.38
N ASN A 106 -15.72 1.71 -10.67
CA ASN A 106 -15.97 2.95 -9.92
C ASN A 106 -16.27 2.67 -8.45
N LYS A 107 -17.15 1.69 -8.17
CA LYS A 107 -17.44 1.24 -6.81
C LYS A 107 -16.19 0.74 -6.07
N GLN A 108 -15.28 0.07 -6.77
CA GLN A 108 -14.00 -0.37 -6.17
C GLN A 108 -13.10 0.83 -5.84
N LYS A 109 -12.98 1.80 -6.75
CA LYS A 109 -12.19 3.02 -6.52
C LYS A 109 -12.71 3.82 -5.33
N GLU A 110 -14.02 3.98 -5.21
CA GLU A 110 -14.64 4.67 -4.07
C GLU A 110 -14.35 3.97 -2.74
N LYS A 111 -14.41 2.62 -2.73
CA LYS A 111 -14.08 1.84 -1.52
C LYS A 111 -12.61 1.98 -1.14
N ILE A 112 -11.71 1.96 -2.12
CA ILE A 112 -10.27 2.14 -1.91
C ILE A 112 -10.00 3.54 -1.36
N ALA A 113 -10.58 4.59 -1.97
CA ALA A 113 -10.39 5.96 -1.53
C ALA A 113 -10.81 6.17 -0.06
N LYS A 114 -12.00 5.66 0.32
CA LYS A 114 -12.46 5.72 1.72
C LYS A 114 -11.52 4.99 2.67
N PHE A 115 -11.05 3.80 2.29
CA PHE A 115 -10.11 3.04 3.09
C PHE A 115 -8.77 3.78 3.25
N GLU A 116 -8.25 4.38 2.18
CA GLU A 116 -7.02 5.18 2.21
C GLU A 116 -7.17 6.42 3.09
N GLU A 117 -8.30 7.11 3.03
CA GLU A 117 -8.63 8.25 3.91
C GLU A 117 -8.62 7.84 5.39
N GLU A 118 -9.30 6.75 5.75
CA GLU A 118 -9.32 6.22 7.12
C GLU A 118 -7.92 5.87 7.63
N GLN A 119 -7.09 5.21 6.79
CA GLN A 119 -5.70 4.91 7.15
C GLN A 119 -4.85 6.17 7.34
N MET A 120 -5.04 7.19 6.50
CA MET A 120 -4.33 8.46 6.61
C MET A 120 -4.71 9.22 7.88
N GLU A 121 -5.98 9.18 8.29
CA GLU A 121 -6.42 9.75 9.56
C GLU A 121 -5.76 9.07 10.76
N ILE A 122 -5.71 7.73 10.77
CA ILE A 122 -5.03 6.95 11.82
C ILE A 122 -3.55 7.32 11.90
N ILE A 123 -2.87 7.44 10.77
CA ILE A 123 -1.47 7.85 10.70
C ILE A 123 -1.29 9.26 11.25
N ASN A 124 -2.16 10.21 10.86
CA ASN A 124 -2.10 11.58 11.33
C ASN A 124 -2.33 11.69 12.85
N GLN A 125 -3.31 10.96 13.39
CA GLN A 125 -3.53 10.89 14.83
C GLN A 125 -2.34 10.28 15.57
N SER A 126 -1.73 9.23 15.02
CA SER A 126 -0.54 8.60 15.59
C SER A 126 0.67 9.54 15.59
N ARG A 127 0.85 10.32 14.51
CA ARG A 127 1.87 11.37 14.43
C ARG A 127 1.65 12.46 15.48
N LEU A 128 0.41 12.93 15.65
CA LEU A 128 0.07 13.92 16.66
C LEU A 128 0.34 13.42 18.09
N LYS A 129 -0.01 12.15 18.38
CA LYS A 129 0.31 11.52 19.68
C LYS A 129 1.81 11.45 19.92
N ARG A 130 2.58 10.95 18.95
CA ARG A 130 4.04 10.88 19.03
C ARG A 130 4.68 12.26 19.24
N ASN A 131 4.21 13.29 18.54
CA ASN A 131 4.73 14.64 18.72
C ASN A 131 4.45 15.18 20.13
N LYS A 132 3.24 14.97 20.66
CA LYS A 132 2.91 15.32 22.05
C LYS A 132 3.79 14.57 23.05
N GLU A 133 4.01 13.26 22.84
CA GLU A 133 4.90 12.45 23.68
C GLU A 133 6.34 12.99 23.65
N LEU A 134 6.87 13.33 22.47
CA LEU A 134 8.20 13.93 22.31
C LEU A 134 8.30 15.29 23.02
N GLU A 135 7.29 16.15 22.91
CA GLU A 135 7.24 17.43 23.63
C GLU A 135 7.27 17.21 25.14
N THR A 136 6.49 16.26 25.66
CA THR A 136 6.48 15.94 27.10
C THR A 136 7.78 15.29 27.57
N SER A 137 8.39 14.42 26.76
CA SER A 137 9.68 13.77 27.08
C SER A 137 10.81 14.79 27.11
N ASN A 138 10.93 15.61 26.07
CA ASN A 138 11.95 16.65 26.00
C ASN A 138 11.81 17.65 27.17
N PHE A 139 10.57 17.99 27.55
CA PHE A 139 10.33 18.85 28.71
C PHE A 139 10.74 18.18 30.03
N ARG A 140 10.45 16.88 30.20
CA ARG A 140 10.89 16.09 31.36
C ARG A 140 12.40 15.96 31.45
N ASP A 141 13.08 15.71 30.33
CA ASP A 141 14.52 15.55 30.28
C ASP A 141 15.24 16.88 30.58
N VAL A 142 14.79 17.99 29.99
CA VAL A 142 15.33 19.34 30.30
C VAL A 142 15.10 19.72 31.76
N ALA A 143 13.93 19.38 32.33
CA ALA A 143 13.67 19.59 33.75
C ALA A 143 14.60 18.73 34.62
N LEU A 144 14.78 17.45 34.29
CA LEU A 144 15.68 16.54 34.99
C LEU A 144 17.13 17.02 34.96
N PHE A 145 17.65 17.46 33.80
CA PHE A 145 19.01 18.01 33.71
C PHE A 145 19.19 19.30 34.51
N LYS A 146 18.19 20.19 34.53
CA LYS A 146 18.22 21.40 35.37
C LYS A 146 18.24 21.04 36.86
N ASP A 147 17.40 20.10 37.26
CA ASP A 147 17.29 19.67 38.66
C ASP A 147 18.59 18.98 39.12
N VAL A 148 19.19 18.10 38.30
CA VAL A 148 20.49 17.47 38.57
C VAL A 148 21.62 18.50 38.63
N TYR A 149 21.65 19.48 37.71
CA TYR A 149 22.66 20.54 37.71
C TYR A 149 22.58 21.41 38.96
N LEU A 150 21.36 21.77 39.39
CA LEU A 150 21.11 22.51 40.64
C LEU A 150 21.61 21.73 41.86
N LEU A 151 21.23 20.46 41.98
CA LEU A 151 21.61 19.60 43.10
C LEU A 151 23.12 19.36 43.19
N ASN A 152 23.84 19.35 42.07
CA ASN A 152 25.28 19.08 42.05
C ASN A 152 26.15 20.33 42.31
N ASN A 153 25.71 21.51 41.85
CA ASN A 153 26.53 22.73 41.90
C ASN A 153 26.24 23.66 43.07
N THR A 154 25.07 23.56 43.71
CA THR A 154 24.71 24.44 44.82
C THR A 154 24.72 23.68 46.14
N LYS A 155 25.52 24.16 47.09
CA LYS A 155 25.65 23.55 48.43
C LYS A 155 24.41 23.75 49.30
N ASP A 156 23.64 24.81 49.04
CA ASP A 156 22.43 25.18 49.77
C ASP A 156 21.26 25.40 48.80
N VAL A 157 20.49 24.33 48.54
CA VAL A 157 19.24 24.40 47.76
C VAL A 157 18.06 24.63 48.72
N PRO A 158 17.18 25.63 48.48
CA PRO A 158 16.00 25.87 49.30
C PRO A 158 15.09 24.64 49.42
N VAL A 159 14.46 24.45 50.59
CA VAL A 159 13.58 23.29 50.85
C VAL A 159 12.36 23.29 49.91
N ASP A 160 11.84 24.46 49.56
CA ASP A 160 10.68 24.57 48.65
C ASP A 160 11.02 24.13 47.23
N THR A 161 12.23 24.44 46.75
CA THR A 161 12.71 23.96 45.47
C THR A 161 12.95 22.45 45.46
N LEU A 162 13.41 21.87 46.58
CA LEU A 162 13.56 20.41 46.71
C LEU A 162 12.22 19.68 46.71
N LYS A 163 11.16 20.25 47.29
CA LYS A 163 9.80 19.70 47.23
C LYS A 163 9.25 19.73 45.80
N GLN A 164 9.43 20.83 45.08
CA GLN A 164 9.03 20.93 43.67
C GLN A 164 9.77 19.93 42.77
N ILE A 165 11.03 19.60 43.10
CA ILE A 165 11.79 18.55 42.40
C ILE A 165 11.25 17.16 42.79
N ALA A 166 11.02 16.91 44.06
CA ALA A 166 10.49 15.63 44.55
C ALA A 166 9.11 15.29 43.98
N GLU A 167 8.21 16.28 43.87
CA GLU A 167 6.91 16.12 43.21
C GLU A 167 7.05 15.78 41.73
N ARG A 168 7.98 16.42 41.01
CA ARG A 168 8.23 16.17 39.59
C ARG A 168 8.80 14.78 39.30
N HIS A 169 9.55 14.20 40.24
CA HIS A 169 10.17 12.87 40.12
C HIS A 169 9.45 11.76 40.89
N GLU A 170 8.23 12.06 41.37
CA GLU A 170 7.34 11.15 42.10
C GLU A 170 8.02 10.51 43.34
N VAL A 171 8.80 11.29 44.07
CA VAL A 171 9.46 10.84 45.31
C VAL A 171 8.58 11.19 46.51
N SER A 172 8.27 10.21 47.37
CA SER A 172 7.45 10.45 48.56
C SER A 172 8.22 11.24 49.63
N PHE A 173 7.66 12.37 50.09
CA PHE A 173 8.22 13.18 51.17
C PHE A 173 7.25 13.32 52.35
N ASN A 174 7.65 12.81 53.52
CA ASN A 174 6.84 12.85 54.76
C ASN A 174 7.54 13.75 55.78
N ASN A 175 7.30 15.07 55.73
CA ASN A 175 7.95 16.06 56.62
C ASN A 175 9.48 15.90 56.73
N ASP A 176 10.12 15.56 55.61
CA ASP A 176 11.55 15.28 55.58
C ASP A 176 12.37 16.56 55.77
N THR A 177 13.48 16.44 56.51
CA THR A 177 14.50 17.50 56.59
C THR A 177 15.21 17.66 55.24
N GLN A 178 15.80 18.83 54.98
CA GLN A 178 16.55 19.12 53.73
C GLN A 178 17.54 18.00 53.37
N LYS A 179 18.29 17.49 54.36
CA LYS A 179 19.24 16.39 54.18
C LYS A 179 18.57 15.06 53.81
N SER A 180 17.45 14.73 54.44
CA SER A 180 16.72 13.47 54.16
C SER A 180 16.10 13.47 52.76
N LEU A 181 15.54 14.61 52.35
CA LEU A 181 15.06 14.83 50.98
C LEU A 181 16.17 14.69 49.94
N LEU A 182 17.35 15.27 50.21
CA LEU A 182 18.49 15.19 49.30
C LEU A 182 18.98 13.75 49.11
N VAL A 183 19.02 12.96 50.19
CA VAL A 183 19.42 11.54 50.13
C VAL A 183 18.42 10.72 49.32
N LYS A 184 17.10 10.91 49.53
CA LYS A 184 16.05 10.23 48.74
C LYS A 184 16.06 10.64 47.26
N LEU A 185 16.40 11.89 46.97
CA LEU A 185 16.55 12.39 45.59
C LEU A 185 17.80 11.87 44.90
N LEU A 186 18.87 11.61 45.66
CA LEU A 186 20.12 11.03 45.19
C LEU A 186 20.15 9.50 45.25
N ASP A 187 19.03 8.83 45.56
CA ASP A 187 19.02 7.38 45.75
C ASP A 187 19.58 6.65 44.51
N PHE A 188 20.74 6.03 44.72
CA PHE A 188 21.62 5.48 43.70
C PHE A 188 21.07 4.21 43.03
N GLU A 189 19.94 3.66 43.51
CA GLU A 189 19.27 2.52 42.89
C GLU A 189 18.69 2.87 41.51
N ARG A 190 18.18 4.11 41.32
CA ARG A 190 17.78 4.58 39.99
C ARG A 190 18.99 4.79 39.08
N TYR A 191 20.13 5.23 39.63
CA TYR A 191 21.36 5.46 38.87
C TYR A 191 21.92 4.17 38.25
N SER A 192 21.97 3.05 39.00
CA SER A 192 22.44 1.76 38.46
C SER A 192 21.56 1.26 37.31
N SER A 193 20.24 1.48 37.39
CA SER A 193 19.30 1.14 36.32
C SER A 193 19.48 2.02 35.07
N ILE A 194 19.87 3.29 35.25
CA ILE A 194 20.16 4.22 34.15
C ILE A 194 21.49 3.86 33.48
N VAL A 195 22.52 3.54 34.28
CA VAL A 195 23.83 3.11 33.78
C VAL A 195 23.69 1.82 32.95
N SER A 196 22.94 0.81 33.44
CA SER A 196 22.72 -0.42 32.65
C SER A 196 21.94 -0.19 31.36
N LYS A 197 20.95 0.72 31.35
CA LYS A 197 20.27 1.15 30.11
C LYS A 197 21.22 1.85 29.15
N LEU A 198 22.11 2.70 29.66
CA LEU A 198 23.09 3.44 28.86
C LEU A 198 24.14 2.51 28.26
N GLU A 199 24.63 1.54 29.03
CA GLU A 199 25.53 0.47 28.53
C GLU A 199 24.87 -0.35 27.43
N ASN A 200 23.60 -0.74 27.59
CA ASN A 200 22.85 -1.46 26.55
C ASN A 200 22.66 -0.63 25.27
N ALA A 201 22.33 0.66 25.41
CA ALA A 201 22.21 1.56 24.27
C ALA A 201 23.55 1.72 23.54
N GLN A 202 24.66 1.82 24.28
CA GLN A 202 26.01 1.92 23.74
C GLN A 202 26.42 0.63 23.00
N ARG A 203 26.05 -0.55 23.51
CA ARG A 203 26.23 -1.84 22.80
C ARG A 203 25.45 -1.88 21.48
N HIS A 204 24.20 -1.42 21.47
CA HIS A 204 23.43 -1.37 20.23
C HIS A 204 24.05 -0.43 19.19
N LEU A 205 24.60 0.70 19.64
CA LEU A 205 25.26 1.66 18.76
C LEU A 205 26.57 1.10 18.17
N THR A 206 27.36 0.37 18.96
CA THR A 206 28.56 -0.31 18.45
C THR A 206 28.20 -1.42 17.46
N ILE A 207 27.12 -2.19 17.69
CA ILE A 207 26.62 -3.19 16.74
C ILE A 207 26.19 -2.54 15.42
N LEU A 208 25.46 -1.42 15.47
CA LEU A 208 25.04 -0.70 14.26
C LEU A 208 26.23 -0.15 13.47
N ASN A 209 27.24 0.38 14.16
CA ASN A 209 28.47 0.84 13.52
C ASN A 209 29.25 -0.33 12.89
N ALA A 210 29.27 -1.50 13.54
CA ALA A 210 29.85 -2.71 12.99
C ALA A 210 29.13 -3.17 11.71
N ILE A 211 27.79 -3.21 11.69
CA ILE A 211 27.00 -3.52 10.49
C ILE A 211 27.35 -2.55 9.36
N ASN A 212 27.43 -1.25 9.67
CA ASN A 212 27.81 -0.24 8.69
C ASN A 212 29.25 -0.43 8.18
N ASN A 213 30.20 -0.77 9.05
CA ASN A 213 31.60 -1.01 8.67
C ASN A 213 31.78 -2.30 7.86
N ILE A 214 31.01 -3.36 8.16
CA ILE A 214 30.96 -4.61 7.37
C ILE A 214 30.41 -4.29 5.97
N HIS A 215 29.33 -3.53 5.86
CA HIS A 215 28.78 -3.11 4.57
C HIS A 215 29.77 -2.29 3.72
N ASN A 216 30.70 -1.58 4.38
CA ASN A 216 31.76 -0.78 3.74
C ASN A 216 33.10 -1.53 3.53
N ASN A 217 33.14 -2.86 3.64
CA ASN A 217 34.33 -3.72 3.42
C ASN A 217 35.54 -3.43 4.34
N LYS A 218 35.32 -2.94 5.58
CA LYS A 218 36.42 -2.69 6.53
C LYS A 218 36.67 -3.80 7.55
N LEU A 219 35.73 -4.75 7.70
CA LEU A 219 35.81 -5.86 8.68
C LEU A 219 35.55 -7.20 7.99
N GLU A 220 36.56 -7.74 7.30
CA GLU A 220 36.47 -9.05 6.62
C GLU A 220 36.56 -10.26 7.59
N LYS A 221 36.92 -10.04 8.87
CA LYS A 221 37.40 -11.12 9.77
C LYS A 221 36.34 -11.77 10.67
N LEU A 222 35.14 -11.23 10.78
CA LEU A 222 34.17 -11.65 11.81
C LEU A 222 33.12 -12.66 11.34
N ILE A 223 32.73 -12.65 10.05
CA ILE A 223 31.64 -13.48 9.52
C ILE A 223 31.91 -13.84 8.06
N ASP A 224 31.46 -15.02 7.61
CA ASP A 224 31.35 -15.35 6.18
C ASP A 224 30.44 -14.33 5.47
N TYR A 225 31.09 -13.34 4.85
CA TYR A 225 30.51 -12.14 4.26
C TYR A 225 29.34 -12.45 3.31
N ASP A 226 29.51 -13.46 2.46
CA ASP A 226 28.53 -13.85 1.44
C ASP A 226 27.21 -14.36 2.04
N SER A 227 27.27 -15.03 3.19
CA SER A 227 26.08 -15.57 3.87
C SER A 227 25.34 -14.54 4.72
N PHE A 228 26.04 -13.48 5.13
CA PHE A 228 25.54 -12.46 6.04
C PHE A 228 24.77 -11.35 5.31
N ILE A 229 25.27 -10.90 4.15
CA ILE A 229 24.60 -9.85 3.35
C ILE A 229 23.24 -10.29 2.82
N LEU A 230 23.10 -11.57 2.50
CA LEU A 230 21.85 -12.12 1.97
C LEU A 230 20.71 -12.16 3.00
N LYS A 231 21.01 -11.96 4.28
CA LYS A 231 20.01 -11.94 5.37
C LYS A 231 19.37 -10.57 5.51
N SER A 232 18.16 -10.54 6.04
CA SER A 232 17.45 -9.29 6.34
C SER A 232 18.16 -8.50 7.44
N PHE A 233 17.92 -7.19 7.49
CA PHE A 233 18.54 -6.29 8.48
C PHE A 233 18.27 -6.73 9.93
N ASP A 234 17.06 -7.25 10.19
CA ASP A 234 16.68 -7.74 11.52
C ASP A 234 17.45 -9.01 11.89
N GLU A 235 17.64 -9.94 10.94
CA GLU A 235 18.43 -11.16 11.14
C GLU A 235 19.92 -10.85 11.32
N GLN A 236 20.46 -9.87 10.58
CA GLN A 236 21.85 -9.41 10.74
C GLN A 236 22.09 -8.82 12.13
N LYS A 237 21.12 -8.04 12.62
CA LYS A 237 21.15 -7.46 13.96
C LYS A 237 21.07 -8.53 15.05
N GLU A 238 20.22 -9.55 14.87
CA GLU A 238 20.04 -10.64 15.84
C GLU A 238 21.29 -11.51 15.95
N ILE A 239 21.91 -11.88 14.83
CA ILE A 239 23.16 -12.68 14.81
C ILE A 239 24.29 -11.95 15.53
N LEU A 240 24.48 -10.66 15.23
CA LEU A 240 25.50 -9.86 15.91
C LEU A 240 25.13 -9.65 17.37
N HIS A 241 23.86 -9.46 17.71
CA HIS A 241 23.42 -9.33 19.08
C HIS A 241 23.71 -10.61 19.89
N ASP A 242 23.52 -11.79 19.31
CA ASP A 242 23.80 -13.07 19.97
C ASP A 242 25.29 -13.33 20.16
N LEU A 243 26.12 -12.98 19.17
CA LEU A 243 27.59 -13.04 19.27
C LEU A 243 28.12 -12.11 20.37
N THR A 244 27.54 -10.91 20.45
CA THR A 244 28.01 -9.85 21.35
C THR A 244 27.43 -9.95 22.77
N LYS A 245 26.46 -10.83 22.99
CA LYS A 245 25.78 -11.04 24.28
C LYS A 245 26.71 -11.53 25.38
N SER A 246 27.72 -12.33 25.03
CA SER A 246 28.69 -12.90 25.96
C SER A 246 29.94 -12.03 26.19
N MET A 247 30.09 -10.93 25.46
CA MET A 247 31.30 -10.10 25.49
C MET A 247 31.15 -8.88 26.41
N SER A 248 32.26 -8.45 27.02
CA SER A 248 32.30 -7.17 27.72
C SER A 248 32.34 -6.00 26.73
N LEU A 249 31.91 -4.81 27.15
CA LEU A 249 31.81 -3.65 26.27
C LEU A 249 33.18 -3.21 25.71
N ASP A 250 34.25 -3.44 26.48
CA ASP A 250 35.62 -3.17 26.04
C ASP A 250 36.11 -4.22 25.03
N GLN A 251 35.75 -5.50 25.23
CA GLN A 251 36.04 -6.56 24.26
C GLN A 251 35.32 -6.33 22.93
N LEU A 252 34.08 -5.84 22.99
CA LEU A 252 33.29 -5.51 21.81
C LEU A 252 33.91 -4.39 20.97
N LYS A 253 34.46 -3.36 21.62
CA LYS A 253 35.15 -2.28 20.90
C LYS A 253 36.43 -2.81 20.23
N ILE A 254 37.17 -3.68 20.90
CA ILE A 254 38.42 -4.24 20.37
C ILE A 254 38.17 -5.15 19.16
N GLU A 255 37.08 -5.93 19.16
CA GLU A 255 36.78 -6.82 18.04
C GLU A 255 36.07 -6.13 16.87
N LEU A 256 35.32 -5.04 17.13
CA LEU A 256 34.49 -4.36 16.11
C LEU A 256 35.09 -3.07 15.53
N GLU A 257 36.20 -2.55 16.07
CA GLU A 257 37.03 -1.48 15.48
C GLU A 257 38.16 -2.04 14.60
#